data_AF-A0A815CXK2-F1
#
_entry.id   AF-A0A815CXK2-F1
#
_cell.length_a   1.000
_cell.length_b   1.000
_cell.length_c   1.000
_cell.angle_alpha   90.00
_cell.angle_beta   90.00
_cell.angle_gamma   90.00
#
_symmetry.space_group_name_H-M   'P 1'
#
loop_
_entity.id
_entity.type
_entity.pdbx_description
1 polymer ?
#
loop_
_entity_poly.entity_id
_entity_poly.type
_entity_poly.pdbx_seq_one_letter_code
_entity_poly.pdbx_strand_id
1 'polypeptide(L)' 'MFSLLVNIPANAKWSQNGVTIAGGHGQGGATNQLNSPIGLFVDDNQTVVIADMMNHCIIQWKNGDTTNGQVV' A
#
# COMPACT_ATOMS: atom_id res chain seq x y z
N MET A 1 -22.85 -22.54 8.60
CA MET A 1 -21.40 -22.24 8.59
C MET A 1 -21.21 -21.04 9.51
N PHE A 2 -20.63 -21.22 10.70
CA PHE A 2 -20.44 -20.13 11.66
C PHE A 2 -19.21 -19.32 11.24
N SER A 3 -19.40 -18.01 11.03
CA SER A 3 -18.27 -17.07 10.90
C SER A 3 -17.50 -17.08 12.21
N LEU A 4 -16.20 -17.39 12.13
CA LEU A 4 -15.29 -17.31 13.28
C LEU A 4 -15.10 -15.82 13.57
N LEU A 5 -15.78 -15.28 14.58
CA LEU A 5 -15.48 -13.95 15.06
C LEU A 5 -14.05 -13.97 15.60
N VAL A 6 -13.19 -13.13 15.01
CA VAL A 6 -11.81 -12.98 15.48
C VAL A 6 -11.86 -12.44 16.92
N ASN A 7 -11.37 -13.22 17.88
CA ASN A 7 -11.27 -12.78 19.27
C ASN A 7 -10.09 -11.81 19.42
N ILE A 8 -10.34 -10.51 19.26
CA ILE A 8 -9.34 -9.47 19.45
C ILE A 8 -9.36 -9.03 20.93
N PRO A 9 -8.32 -9.33 21.72
CA PRO A 9 -8.28 -8.94 23.13
C PRO A 9 -8.18 -7.42 23.29
N ALA A 10 -8.67 -6.88 24.40
CA ALA A 10 -8.70 -5.43 24.67
C ALA A 10 -7.30 -4.78 24.70
N ASN A 11 -6.23 -5.56 24.86
CA ASN A 11 -4.84 -5.12 24.82
C ASN A 11 -4.12 -5.48 23.51
N ALA A 12 -4.85 -5.93 22.48
CA ALA A 12 -4.27 -6.22 21.17
C ALA A 12 -3.56 -4.98 20.65
N LYS A 13 -2.29 -5.14 20.30
CA LYS A 13 -1.51 -4.14 19.57
C LYS A 13 -1.26 -4.65 18.17
N TRP A 14 -1.32 -3.74 17.20
CA TRP A 14 -0.85 -4.04 15.85
C TRP A 14 0.62 -4.42 15.92
N SER A 15 0.99 -5.47 15.18
CA SER A 15 2.39 -5.84 15.02
C SER A 15 3.15 -4.66 14.43
N GLN A 16 4.22 -4.22 15.08
CA GLN A 16 5.06 -3.13 14.59
C GLN A 16 6.05 -3.59 13.50
N ASN A 17 5.90 -4.82 12.99
CA ASN A 17 6.75 -5.39 11.95
C ASN A 17 6.22 -5.10 10.53
N GLY A 18 5.58 -3.94 10.34
CA GLY A 18 5.11 -3.52 9.03
C GLY A 18 6.27 -3.29 8.06
N VAL A 19 6.04 -3.57 6.78
CA VAL A 19 6.99 -3.28 5.70
C VAL A 19 6.44 -2.18 4.83
N THR A 20 7.31 -1.28 4.35
CA THR A 20 6.93 -0.30 3.34
C THR A 20 6.81 -1.01 2.00
N ILE A 21 5.62 -0.99 1.43
CA ILE A 21 5.33 -1.62 0.13
C ILE A 21 5.30 -0.61 -1.03
N ALA A 22 4.99 0.66 -0.76
CA ALA A 22 4.91 1.71 -1.78
C ALA A 22 5.68 2.96 -1.36
N GLY A 23 6.45 3.54 -2.28
CA GLY A 23 7.29 4.71 -2.02
C GLY A 23 8.51 4.41 -1.14
N GLY A 24 8.78 5.27 -0.15
CA GLY A 24 9.88 5.10 0.81
C GLY A 24 11.27 5.57 0.34
N HIS A 25 11.40 6.02 -0.91
CA HIS A 25 12.67 6.43 -1.52
C HIS A 25 12.74 7.95 -1.79
N GLY A 26 12.04 8.73 -0.97
CA GLY A 26 11.88 10.17 -1.15
C GLY A 26 10.87 10.54 -2.24
N GLN A 27 10.64 11.85 -2.37
CA GLN A 27 9.75 12.40 -3.38
C GLN A 27 10.39 12.37 -4.77
N GLY A 28 9.65 11.92 -5.78
CA GLY A 28 10.13 11.90 -7.17
C GLY A 28 9.24 11.07 -8.10
N GLY A 29 9.64 10.93 -9.36
CA GLY A 29 8.87 10.30 -10.43
C GLY A 29 9.32 8.89 -10.82
N ALA A 30 10.27 8.30 -10.11
CA ALA A 30 10.65 6.90 -10.33
C ALA A 30 9.57 5.95 -9.81
N THR A 31 9.54 4.71 -10.31
CA THR A 31 8.54 3.69 -9.93
C THR A 31 8.59 3.29 -8.45
N ASN A 32 9.62 3.64 -7.72
CA ASN A 32 9.77 3.40 -6.27
C ASN A 32 9.61 4.70 -5.44
N GLN A 33 9.19 5.79 -6.07
CA GLN A 33 8.95 7.09 -5.45
C GLN A 33 7.48 7.49 -5.61
N LEU A 34 7.04 8.43 -4.79
CA LEU A 34 5.73 9.05 -4.88
C LEU A 34 5.88 10.57 -4.82
N ASN A 35 4.93 11.32 -5.36
CA ASN A 35 4.94 12.78 -5.39
C ASN A 35 3.55 13.36 -5.08
N SER A 36 3.36 13.74 -3.81
CA SER A 36 2.08 14.24 -3.28
C SER A 36 0.88 13.32 -3.60
N PRO A 37 0.93 12.04 -3.22
CA PRO A 37 -0.19 11.12 -3.44
C PRO A 37 -1.43 11.57 -2.64
N ILE A 38 -2.62 11.43 -3.25
CA ILE A 38 -3.89 11.94 -2.67
C ILE A 38 -4.94 10.88 -2.39
N GLY A 39 -4.70 9.63 -2.81
CA GLY A 39 -5.65 8.54 -2.62
C GLY A 39 -4.99 7.18 -2.68
N LEU A 40 -5.55 6.23 -1.94
CA LEU A 40 -5.11 4.83 -1.87
C LEU A 40 -6.33 3.91 -1.86
N PHE A 41 -6.25 2.84 -2.65
CA PHE A 41 -7.19 1.73 -2.67
C PHE A 41 -6.42 0.41 -2.58
N VAL A 42 -7.03 -0.61 -1.96
CA VAL A 42 -6.47 -1.97 -1.91
C VAL A 42 -7.54 -2.93 -2.43
N ASP A 43 -7.21 -3.71 -3.45
CA ASP A 43 -8.12 -4.68 -4.05
C ASP A 43 -8.14 -6.03 -3.30
N ASP A 44 -9.02 -6.95 -3.72
CA ASP A 44 -9.14 -8.29 -3.13
C ASP A 44 -7.87 -9.16 -3.29
N ASN A 45 -7.00 -8.82 -4.25
CA ASN A 45 -5.70 -9.46 -4.46
C ASN A 45 -4.58 -8.82 -3.61
N GLN A 46 -4.92 -7.90 -2.70
CA GLN A 46 -3.99 -7.10 -1.90
C GLN A 46 -3.03 -6.25 -2.77
N THR A 47 -3.47 -5.85 -3.96
CA THR A 47 -2.79 -4.86 -4.78
C THR A 47 -3.08 -3.48 -4.22
N VAL A 48 -2.04 -2.72 -3.93
CA VAL A 48 -2.17 -1.32 -3.52
C VAL A 48 -2.12 -0.44 -4.74
N VAL A 49 -3.14 0.40 -4.90
CA VAL A 49 -3.26 1.36 -6.01
C VAL A 49 -3.26 2.77 -5.43
N ILE A 50 -2.41 3.63 -5.95
CA ILE A 50 -2.20 4.99 -5.44
C ILE A 50 -2.42 6.00 -6.55
N ALA A 51 -3.20 7.03 -6.25
CA ALA A 51 -3.32 8.22 -7.09
C ALA A 51 -2.18 9.19 -6.76
N ASP A 52 -1.13 9.19 -7.58
CA ASP A 52 0.08 9.96 -7.37
C ASP A 52 0.01 11.32 -8.08
N MET A 53 -0.64 12.28 -7.40
CA MET A 53 -1.19 13.49 -8.01
C MET A 53 -0.16 14.32 -8.77
N MET A 54 1.00 14.59 -8.18
CA MET A 54 2.01 15.47 -8.81
C MET A 54 2.89 14.73 -9.82
N ASN A 55 2.79 13.40 -9.89
CA ASN A 55 3.34 12.61 -11.00
C ASN A 55 2.30 12.35 -12.10
N HIS A 56 1.07 12.83 -11.93
CA HIS A 56 -0.02 12.69 -12.91
C HIS A 56 -0.29 11.24 -13.31
N CYS A 57 -0.12 10.29 -12.39
CA CYS A 57 -0.27 8.87 -12.68
C CYS A 57 -1.07 8.13 -11.60
N ILE A 58 -1.58 6.96 -11.99
CA ILE A 58 -1.98 5.92 -11.06
C ILE A 58 -0.87 4.89 -11.07
N ILE A 59 -0.40 4.50 -9.89
CA ILE A 59 0.68 3.51 -9.75
C ILE A 59 0.24 2.42 -8.77
N GLN A 60 0.56 1.18 -9.09
CA GLN A 60 0.17 0.02 -8.29
C GLN A 60 1.36 -0.81 -7.82
N TRP A 61 1.22 -1.44 -6.66
CA TRP A 61 2.11 -2.46 -6.12
C TRP A 61 1.32 -3.72 -5.84
N LYS A 62 1.72 -4.84 -6.45
CA LYS A 62 1.09 -6.13 -6.17
C LYS A 62 1.51 -6.62 -4.79
N ASN A 63 0.71 -7.52 -4.23
CA ASN A 63 1.04 -8.14 -2.96
C ASN A 63 2.45 -8.78 -3.01
N GLY A 64 3.31 -8.38 -2.07
CA GLY A 64 4.71 -8.83 -1.99
C GLY A 64 5.72 -7.99 -2.77
N ASP A 65 5.30 -7.09 -3.67
CA ASP A 65 6.22 -6.15 -4.31
C ASP A 65 6.57 -5.02 -3.35
N THR A 66 7.85 -4.90 -3.02
CA THR A 66 8.37 -3.85 -2.11
C THR A 66 9.41 -2.94 -2.76
N THR A 67 9.78 -3.22 -4.01
CA THR A 67 10.88 -2.52 -4.68
C THR A 67 10.40 -1.46 -5.67
N ASN A 68 9.48 -1.80 -6.58
CA ASN A 68 9.01 -0.90 -7.62
C ASN A 68 7.52 -1.11 -7.89
N GLY A 69 6.79 -0.02 -8.07
CA GLY A 69 5.42 -0.02 -8.54
C GLY A 69 5.36 -0.06 -10.06
N GLN A 70 4.16 -0.22 -10.59
CA GLN A 70 3.88 -0.19 -12.02
C GLN A 70 2.82 0.88 -12.29
N VAL A 71 3.13 1.83 -13.19
CA VAL A 71 2.15 2.82 -13.64
C VAL A 71 1.09 2.11 -14.49
N VAL A 72 -0.20 2.42 -14.24
CA VAL A 72 -1.36 1.80 -14.89
C VAL A 72 -2.22 2.81 -15.64
#